data_AF-A6IML5-F1
#
_entry.id   AF-A6IML5-F1
#
_cell.length_a   1.000
_cell.length_b   1.000
_cell.length_c   1.000
_cell.angle_alpha   90.00
_cell.angle_beta   90.00
_cell.angle_gamma   90.00
#
_symmetry.space_group_name_H-M   'P 1'
#
loop_
_entity.id
_entity.type
_entity.pdbx_description
1 polymer ?
#
loop_
_entity_poly.entity_id
_entity_poly.type
_entity_poly.pdbx_seq_one_letter_code
_entity_poly.pdbx_strand_id
1 'polypeptide(L)'
;MADLKQLMDNEVLMAFTSYATIILAKMMFLSSATAFQRLTNKVFANPEDCAGFGKGENAKKFLRTDEKVERVRRLSTSFFQHAI
;
A
#
# COMPACT_ATOMS: atom_id res chain seq x y z
N MET A 1 10.23 12.89 -30.01
CA MET A 1 10.36 11.87 -28.96
C MET A 1 11.65 12.19 -28.23
N ALA A 2 11.59 12.59 -26.95
CA ALA A 2 12.80 12.89 -26.19
C ALA A 2 13.59 11.58 -26.00
N ASP A 3 14.88 11.61 -26.30
CA ASP A 3 15.76 10.46 -26.11
C ASP A 3 15.97 10.25 -24.60
N LEU A 4 15.77 9.01 -24.13
CA LEU A 4 15.96 8.63 -22.72
C LEU A 4 17.38 8.96 -22.23
N LYS A 5 18.38 8.92 -23.12
CA LYS A 5 19.75 9.33 -22.78
C LYS A 5 19.85 10.81 -22.41
N GLN A 6 19.23 11.69 -23.18
CA GLN A 6 19.24 13.14 -22.92
C GLN A 6 18.60 13.50 -21.57
N LEU A 7 17.62 12.71 -21.11
CA LEU A 7 16.99 12.92 -19.80
C LEU A 7 17.88 12.42 -18.64
N MET A 8 18.68 11.38 -18.88
CA MET A 8 19.63 10.84 -17.90
C MET A 8 20.93 11.65 -17.77
N ASP A 9 21.30 12.41 -18.81
CA ASP A 9 22.49 13.27 -18.80
C ASP A 9 22.36 14.47 -17.83
N ASN A 10 21.15 14.81 -17.39
CA ASN A 10 20.91 15.86 -16.41
C ASN A 10 20.99 15.30 -14.99
N GLU A 11 22.06 15.65 -14.27
CA GLU A 11 22.35 15.18 -12.91
C GLU A 11 21.19 15.39 -11.93
N VAL A 12 20.45 16.51 -12.08
CA VAL A 12 19.28 16.83 -11.24
C VAL A 12 18.11 15.89 -11.55
N LEU A 13 17.86 15.59 -12.82
CA LEU A 13 16.81 14.65 -13.22
C LEU A 13 17.16 13.23 -12.81
N MET A 14 18.42 12.82 -12.89
CA MET A 14 18.87 11.50 -12.44
C MET A 14 18.69 11.33 -10.93
N ALA A 15 19.12 12.31 -10.14
CA ALA A 15 18.91 12.32 -8.69
C ALA A 15 17.42 12.28 -8.35
N PHE A 16 16.60 13.15 -8.97
CA PHE A 16 15.16 13.15 -8.76
C PHE A 16 14.49 11.81 -9.11
N THR A 17 14.81 11.25 -10.27
CA THR A 17 14.18 10.01 -10.75
C THR A 17 14.56 8.82 -9.88
N SER A 18 15.80 8.74 -9.40
CA SER A 18 16.24 7.68 -8.48
C SER A 18 15.51 7.75 -7.14
N TYR A 19 15.41 8.93 -6.51
CA TYR A 19 14.63 9.11 -5.28
C TYR A 19 13.14 8.85 -5.49
N ALA A 20 12.56 9.34 -6.59
CA ALA A 20 11.16 9.09 -6.94
C ALA A 20 10.88 7.60 -7.12
N THR A 21 11.79 6.86 -7.78
CA THR A 21 11.66 5.41 -7.97
C THR A 21 11.69 4.66 -6.64
N ILE A 22 12.57 5.05 -5.71
CA ILE A 22 12.65 4.45 -4.38
C ILE A 22 11.36 4.71 -3.58
N ILE A 23 10.84 5.93 -3.61
CA ILE A 23 9.60 6.30 -2.92
C ILE A 23 8.41 5.52 -3.50
N LEU A 24 8.29 5.45 -4.83
CA LEU A 24 7.23 4.70 -5.50
C LEU A 24 7.32 3.19 -5.23
N ALA A 25 8.52 2.60 -5.26
CA ALA A 25 8.70 1.20 -4.91
C ALA A 25 8.26 0.91 -3.46
N LYS A 26 8.60 1.79 -2.52
CA LYS A 26 8.16 1.70 -1.12
C LYS A 26 6.64 1.82 -0.98
N MET A 27 5.98 2.71 -1.74
CA MET A 27 4.52 2.83 -1.78
C MET A 27 3.85 1.53 -2.23
N MET A 28 4.33 0.96 -3.33
CA MET A 28 3.80 -0.29 -3.89
C MET A 28 3.95 -1.45 -2.89
N PHE A 29 5.08 -1.52 -2.18
CA PHE A 29 5.32 -2.55 -1.19
C PHE A 29 4.41 -2.41 0.05
N LEU A 30 4.22 -1.19 0.55
CA LEU A 30 3.31 -0.93 1.67
C LEU A 30 1.85 -1.26 1.33
N SER A 31 1.39 -0.94 0.12
CA SER A 31 0.05 -1.30 -0.36
C SER A 31 -0.15 -2.82 -0.37
N SER A 32 0.76 -3.56 -1.00
CA SER A 32 0.73 -5.03 -1.02
C SER A 32 0.76 -5.61 0.39
N ALA A 33 1.62 -5.09 1.27
CA ALA A 33 1.71 -5.54 2.66
C ALA A 33 0.40 -5.33 3.45
N THR A 34 -0.35 -4.25 3.20
CA THR A 34 -1.70 -4.09 3.80
C THR A 34 -2.68 -5.14 3.31
N ALA A 35 -2.66 -5.47 2.01
CA ALA A 35 -3.52 -6.49 1.43
C ALA A 35 -3.20 -7.89 1.99
N PHE A 36 -1.92 -8.24 2.06
CA PHE A 36 -1.46 -9.50 2.68
C PHE A 36 -1.90 -9.61 4.14
N GLN A 37 -1.75 -8.55 4.94
CA GLN A 37 -2.15 -8.58 6.35
C GLN A 37 -3.66 -8.68 6.54
N ARG A 38 -4.48 -8.10 5.66
CA ARG A 38 -5.94 -8.29 5.68
C ARG A 38 -6.31 -9.74 5.38
N LEU A 39 -5.71 -10.34 4.36
CA LEU A 39 -5.96 -11.72 3.95
C LEU A 39 -5.49 -12.74 5.00
N THR A 40 -4.27 -12.59 5.53
CA THR A 40 -3.69 -13.52 6.51
C THR A 40 -4.42 -13.46 7.84
N ASN A 41 -4.78 -12.27 8.33
CA ASN A 41 -5.49 -12.12 9.60
C ASN A 41 -7.02 -12.31 9.46
N LYS A 42 -7.54 -12.41 8.23
CA LYS A 42 -8.99 -12.43 7.91
C LYS A 42 -9.74 -11.26 8.57
N VAL A 43 -9.10 -10.11 8.60
CA VAL A 43 -9.61 -8.90 9.26
C VAL A 43 -9.99 -7.91 8.16
N PHE A 44 -11.29 -7.70 8.00
CA PHE A 44 -11.83 -6.84 6.96
C PHE A 44 -12.61 -5.68 7.59
N ALA A 45 -12.39 -4.47 7.09
CA ALA A 45 -13.11 -3.28 7.53
C ALA A 45 -14.51 -3.19 6.93
N ASN A 46 -14.74 -3.89 5.81
CA ASN A 46 -15.94 -3.80 5.00
C ASN A 46 -16.70 -5.14 5.00
N PRO A 47 -18.04 -5.11 5.18
CA PRO A 47 -18.85 -6.32 5.25
C PRO A 47 -18.94 -7.07 3.91
N GLU A 48 -18.76 -6.40 2.77
CA GLU A 48 -18.72 -7.01 1.44
C GLU A 48 -17.47 -7.90 1.23
N ASP A 49 -16.32 -7.49 1.79
CA ASP A 49 -15.08 -8.27 1.76
C ASP A 49 -15.16 -9.51 2.68
N CYS A 50 -15.96 -9.43 3.75
CA CYS A 50 -16.25 -10.57 4.64
C CYS A 50 -17.08 -11.66 3.95
N ALA A 51 -17.96 -11.30 3.01
CA ALA A 51 -18.86 -12.25 2.35
C ALA A 51 -18.13 -13.26 1.45
N GLY A 52 -16.94 -12.90 0.96
CA GLY A 52 -16.09 -13.79 0.15
C GLY A 52 -15.35 -14.87 0.96
N PHE A 53 -15.15 -14.68 2.27
CA PHE A 53 -14.31 -15.55 3.11
C PHE A 53 -15.07 -16.36 4.18
N GLY A 54 -16.37 -16.10 4.42
CA GLY A 54 -17.16 -16.91 5.34
C GLY A 54 -18.67 -16.73 5.19
N LYS A 55 -19.40 -17.83 4.93
CA LYS A 55 -20.88 -17.87 4.97
C LYS A 55 -21.37 -17.92 6.43
N GLY A 56 -22.38 -17.10 6.76
CA GLY A 56 -23.12 -17.15 8.03
C GLY A 56 -22.51 -16.33 9.18
N GLU A 57 -22.95 -16.61 10.42
CA GLU A 57 -22.67 -15.89 11.69
C GLU A 57 -21.20 -15.52 11.96
N ASN A 58 -20.25 -16.18 11.29
CA ASN A 58 -18.82 -15.90 11.39
C ASN A 58 -18.36 -14.69 10.58
N ALA A 59 -19.13 -14.19 9.60
CA ALA A 59 -18.80 -12.97 8.85
C ALA A 59 -18.71 -11.73 9.77
N LYS A 60 -19.52 -11.69 10.84
CA LYS A 60 -19.47 -10.65 11.87
C LYS A 60 -18.25 -10.75 12.79
N LYS A 61 -17.59 -11.92 12.86
CA LYS A 61 -16.34 -12.10 13.63
C LYS A 61 -15.11 -11.59 12.88
N PHE A 62 -15.17 -11.54 11.55
CA PHE A 62 -14.10 -11.03 10.69
C PHE A 62 -14.16 -9.50 10.49
N LEU A 63 -15.31 -8.90 10.79
CA LEU A 63 -15.47 -7.44 10.88
C LEU A 63 -14.89 -6.95 12.21
N ARG A 64 -13.57 -6.89 12.29
CA ARG A 64 -12.83 -6.38 13.45
C ARG A 64 -11.76 -5.41 12.99
N THR A 65 -11.33 -4.54 13.88
CA THR A 65 -10.11 -3.76 13.70
C THR A 65 -8.99 -4.46 14.45
N ASP A 66 -7.92 -4.80 13.73
CA ASP A 66 -6.69 -5.33 14.33
C ASP A 66 -5.63 -4.22 14.36
N GLU A 67 -4.97 -4.09 15.51
CA GLU A 67 -4.02 -3.02 15.75
C GLU A 67 -2.84 -3.04 14.74
N LYS A 68 -2.42 -4.23 14.28
CA LYS A 68 -1.34 -4.36 13.29
C LYS A 68 -1.79 -3.89 11.92
N VAL A 69 -3.02 -4.22 11.52
CA VAL A 69 -3.62 -3.77 10.25
C VAL A 69 -3.76 -2.25 10.24
N GLU A 70 -4.17 -1.66 11.36
CA GLU A 70 -4.24 -0.21 11.49
C GLU A 70 -2.87 0.47 11.49
N ARG A 71 -1.86 -0.12 12.13
CA ARG A 71 -0.48 0.42 12.07
C ARG A 71 0.03 0.47 10.63
N VAL A 72 -0.25 -0.55 9.82
CA VAL A 72 0.23 -0.60 8.44
C VAL A 72 -0.59 0.36 7.56
N ARG A 73 -1.88 0.52 7.83
CA ARG A 73 -2.70 1.58 7.23
C ARG A 73 -2.16 2.96 7.57
N ARG A 74 -1.85 3.24 8.84
CA ARG A 74 -1.27 4.51 9.30
C ARG A 74 0.05 4.79 8.61
N LEU A 75 0.96 3.81 8.53
CA LEU A 75 2.22 3.94 7.80
C LEU A 75 2.02 4.23 6.31
N SER A 76 1.07 3.55 5.67
CA SER A 76 0.73 3.77 4.26
C SER A 76 0.18 5.18 4.01
N THR A 77 -0.77 5.65 4.84
CA THR A 77 -1.36 6.99 4.70
C THR A 77 -0.36 8.10 5.03
N SER A 78 0.41 7.95 6.12
CA SER A 78 1.43 8.94 6.49
C SER A 78 2.51 9.06 5.42
N PHE A 79 2.92 7.93 4.82
CA PHE A 79 3.91 7.96 3.75
C PHE A 79 3.34 8.61 2.49
N PHE A 80 2.11 8.29 2.10
CA PHE A 80 1.42 8.90 0.95
C PHE A 80 1.34 10.42 1.07
N GLN A 81 0.96 10.93 2.23
CA GLN A 81 0.89 12.37 2.48
C GLN A 81 2.26 13.07 2.44
N HIS A 82 3.35 12.37 2.78
CA HIS A 82 4.70 12.95 2.80
C HIS A 82 5.42 12.87 1.44
N ALA A 83 4.86 12.13 0.49
CA ALA A 83 5.44 11.95 -0.84
C ALA A 83 4.85 12.89 -1.90
N ILE A 84 3.78 13.63 -1.57
CA ILE A 84 3.13 14.68 -2.37
C ILE A 84 3.58 16.03 -1.80
#